data_AF-A0A939DZB5-F1
#
_entry.id   AF-A0A939DZB5-F1
#
_cell.length_a   1.000
_cell.length_b   1.000
_cell.length_c   1.000
_cell.angle_alpha   90.00
_cell.angle_beta   90.00
_cell.angle_gamma   90.00
#
_symmetry.space_group_name_H-M   'P 1'
#
loop_
_entity.id
_entity.type
_entity.pdbx_description
1 polymer ?
#
loop_
_entity_poly.entity_id
_entity_poly.type
_entity_poly.pdbx_seq_one_letter_code
_entity_poly.pdbx_strand_id
1 'polypeptide(L)' 'MVDNPRPGQPPVPRDPSTPVMTPEEIDRAMALILDFDNPDPVAEADQLARAHEILGRALG' A
#
# COMPACT_ATOMS: atom_id res chain seq x y z
N MET A 1 -8.53 4.30 -24.33
CA MET A 1 -9.27 3.03 -24.53
C MET A 1 -8.63 2.03 -23.61
N VAL A 2 -9.26 1.69 -22.49
CA VAL A 2 -8.75 0.63 -21.60
C VAL A 2 -9.08 -0.70 -22.27
N ASP A 3 -8.05 -1.40 -22.70
CA ASP A 3 -8.15 -2.70 -23.36
C ASP A 3 -8.67 -3.70 -22.33
N ASN A 4 -9.90 -4.17 -22.53
CA ASN A 4 -10.55 -5.09 -21.60
C ASN A 4 -10.07 -6.51 -21.97
N PRO A 5 -9.37 -7.24 -21.09
CA PRO A 5 -8.77 -8.52 -21.45
C PRO A 5 -9.85 -9.54 -21.83
N ARG A 6 -9.65 -10.25 -22.95
CA ARG A 6 -10.57 -11.29 -23.44
C ARG A 6 -10.63 -12.46 -22.44
N PRO A 7 -11.81 -13.08 -22.24
CA PRO A 7 -11.93 -14.23 -21.35
C PRO A 7 -11.09 -15.39 -21.89
N GLY A 8 -10.04 -15.78 -21.15
CA GLY A 8 -9.16 -16.91 -21.48
C GLY A 8 -7.67 -16.58 -21.64
N GLN A 9 -7.25 -15.32 -21.53
CA GLN A 9 -5.82 -15.01 -21.45
C GLN A 9 -5.30 -15.25 -20.02
N PRO A 10 -4.21 -16.01 -19.84
CA PRO A 10 -3.54 -16.09 -18.55
C PRO A 10 -3.13 -14.68 -18.09
N PRO A 11 -3.21 -14.37 -16.79
CA PRO A 11 -2.90 -13.05 -16.28
C PRO A 11 -1.50 -12.63 -16.71
N VAL A 12 -1.38 -11.41 -17.24
CA VAL A 12 -0.08 -10.85 -17.62
C VAL A 12 0.81 -10.83 -16.37
N PRO A 13 2.02 -11.42 -16.41
CA PRO A 13 2.95 -11.36 -15.28
C PRO A 13 3.18 -9.91 -14.88
N ARG A 14 3.03 -9.60 -13.59
CA ARG A 14 3.37 -8.27 -13.06
C ARG A 14 4.87 -8.03 -13.25
N ASP A 15 5.21 -6.86 -13.76
CA ASP A 15 6.59 -6.39 -13.79
C ASP A 15 7.03 -6.09 -12.34
N PRO A 16 8.08 -6.75 -11.83
CA PRO A 16 8.54 -6.58 -10.45
C PRO A 16 9.11 -5.18 -10.17
N SER A 17 9.38 -4.37 -11.20
CA SER A 17 9.81 -2.97 -11.05
C SER A 17 8.64 -2.00 -10.92
N THR A 18 7.40 -2.46 -11.12
CA THR A 18 6.21 -1.62 -10.97
C THR A 18 5.74 -1.65 -9.52
N PRO A 19 5.66 -0.49 -8.84
CA PRO A 19 5.17 -0.40 -7.47
C PRO A 19 3.81 -1.09 -7.31
N VAL A 20 3.67 -1.88 -6.24
CA VAL A 20 2.43 -2.62 -5.94
C VAL A 20 1.28 -1.67 -5.58
N MET A 21 1.62 -0.46 -5.12
CA MET A 21 0.70 0.60 -4.75
C MET A 21 1.05 1.88 -5.48
N THR A 22 0.01 2.63 -5.85
CA THR A 22 0.13 4.01 -6.31
C THR A 22 0.42 4.96 -5.15
N PRO A 23 1.05 6.12 -5.39
CA PRO A 23 1.23 7.16 -4.37
C PRO A 23 -0.08 7.50 -3.63
N GLU A 24 -1.19 7.64 -4.36
CA GLU A 24 -2.49 7.98 -3.77
C GLU A 24 -3.09 6.87 -2.88
N GLU A 25 -2.72 5.61 -3.11
CA GLU A 25 -3.07 4.49 -2.23
C GLU A 25 -2.23 4.49 -0.96
N ILE A 26 -0.93 4.82 -1.08
CA ILE A 26 -0.04 4.96 0.06
C ILE A 26 -0.53 6.11 0.96
N ASP A 27 -0.82 7.27 0.39
CA ASP A 27 -1.29 8.45 1.13
C ASP A 27 -2.58 8.16 1.91
N ARG A 28 -3.55 7.48 1.28
CA ARG A 28 -4.79 7.06 1.96
C ARG A 28 -4.53 6.09 3.09
N ALA A 29 -3.63 5.12 2.89
CA ALA A 29 -3.33 4.14 3.93
C ALA A 29 -2.58 4.78 5.12
N MET A 30 -1.66 5.69 4.84
CA MET A 30 -0.94 6.47 5.85
C MET A 30 -1.89 7.36 6.65
N ALA A 31 -2.82 8.05 5.97
CA ALA A 31 -3.84 8.85 6.63
C ALA A 31 -4.67 8.01 7.61
N LEU A 32 -5.05 6.78 7.26
CA LEU A 32 -5.81 5.90 8.16
C LEU A 32 -5.03 5.45 9.41
N ILE A 33 -3.71 5.28 9.29
CA ILE A 33 -2.86 4.84 10.41
C ILE A 33 -2.54 6.00 11.35
N LEU A 34 -2.30 7.18 10.78
CA LEU A 34 -1.82 8.37 11.48
C LEU A 34 -2.91 9.41 11.72
N ASP A 35 -4.19 9.07 11.51
CA ASP A 35 -5.34 9.99 11.63
C ASP A 35 -5.50 10.58 13.05
N PHE A 36 -4.99 9.86 14.06
CA PHE A 36 -5.06 10.29 15.44
C PHE A 36 -3.73 10.09 16.15
N ASP A 37 -3.34 11.12 16.91
CA ASP A 37 -2.27 11.04 17.89
C ASP A 37 -2.67 10.04 18.98
N ASN A 38 -1.77 9.12 19.28
CA ASN A 38 -2.00 8.10 20.28
C ASN A 38 -1.17 8.40 21.53
N PRO A 39 -1.80 8.74 22.66
CA PRO A 39 -1.07 9.14 23.86
C PRO A 39 -0.38 7.97 24.57
N ASP A 40 -0.67 6.73 24.18
CA ASP A 40 0.03 5.54 24.67
C ASP A 40 1.23 5.21 23.76
N PRO A 41 2.48 5.30 24.26
CA PRO A 41 3.68 5.01 23.48
C PRO A 41 3.72 3.61 22.87
N VAL A 42 3.10 2.62 23.52
CA VAL A 42 3.06 1.25 22.97
C VAL A 42 2.16 1.22 21.73
N ALA A 43 1.00 1.86 21.81
CA ALA A 43 0.05 1.91 20.71
C ALA A 43 0.53 2.83 19.57
N GLU A 44 1.29 3.89 19.88
CA GLU A 44 2.01 4.71 18.89
C GLU A 44 3.07 3.89 18.14
N ALA A 45 3.87 3.09 18.87
CA ALA A 45 4.86 2.21 18.24
C ALA A 45 4.20 1.21 17.28
N ASP A 46 3.04 0.65 17.64
CA ASP A 46 2.27 -0.24 16.77
C ASP A 46 1.71 0.46 15.53
N GLN A 47 1.34 1.75 15.62
CA GLN A 47 0.95 2.53 14.44
C GLN A 47 2.13 2.75 13.51
N LEU A 48 3.30 3.13 14.04
CA LEU A 48 4.51 3.35 13.25
C LEU A 48 5.00 2.04 12.59
N ALA A 49 4.92 0.91 13.29
CA ALA A 49 5.24 -0.39 12.73
C ALA A 49 4.35 -0.72 11.52
N ARG A 50 3.03 -0.49 11.63
CA ARG A 50 2.09 -0.66 10.53
C ARG A 50 2.38 0.27 9.35
N ALA A 51 2.71 1.53 9.61
CA ALA A 51 3.10 2.48 8.55
C ALA A 51 4.35 2.00 7.80
N HIS A 52 5.36 1.51 8.53
CA HIS A 52 6.58 0.96 7.96
C HIS A 52 6.30 -0.27 7.07
N GLU A 53 5.42 -1.17 7.48
CA GLU A 53 5.02 -2.33 6.67
C GLU A 53 4.36 -1.92 5.35
N ILE A 54 3.52 -0.89 5.35
CA ILE A 54 2.86 -0.39 4.13
C ILE A 54 3.89 0.16 3.16
N LEU A 55 4.81 1.00 3.65
CA LEU A 55 5.90 1.54 2.83
C LEU A 55 6.81 0.42 2.29
N GLY A 56 7.13 -0.57 3.11
CA GLY A 56 7.92 -1.73 2.68
C GLY A 56 7.25 -2.53 1.56
N ARG A 57 5.93 -2.71 1.60
CA ARG A 57 5.15 -3.39 0.54
C ARG A 57 4.99 -2.54 -0.71
N ALA A 58 5.01 -1.21 -0.58
CA ALA A 58 4.83 -0.30 -1.70
C ALA A 58 6.13 -0.12 -2.51
N LEU A 59 7.28 -0.20 -1.84
CA LEU A 59 8.60 0.07 -2.41
C LEU A 59 9.43 -1.19 -2.75
N GLY A 60 9.02 -2.37 -2.24
CA GLY A 60 9.66 -3.66 -2.48
C GLY A 60 8.91 -4.51 -3.51
#